data_AF-A0A651DSQ7-F1
#
_entry.id   AF-A0A651DSQ7-F1
#
_cell.length_a   1.000
_cell.length_b   1.000
_cell.length_c   1.000
_cell.angle_alpha   90.00
_cell.angle_beta   90.00
_cell.angle_gamma   90.00
#
_symmetry.space_group_name_H-M   'P 1'
#
loop_
_entity.id
_entity.type
_entity.pdbx_description
1 polymer ?
#
loop_
_entity_poly.entity_id
_entity_poly.type
_entity_poly.pdbx_seq_one_letter_code
_entity_poly.pdbx_strand_id
1 'polypeptide(L)'
;MLKKIGLIMLLIMMFTLVACVGGDDANGDDFDRNATIKVYTRDTSSGTRDGFMNGIGFPEARNNDAVLAPGFVVAGNLEQVGAVQNDPYAIGYVSLSTLNTALFNGLSYDTVEPTEANVLSGDYKLSRRFNYMLRDDYSVYGADADAYEAISLAFVAYMNSTEGLAQIAQAGGIVDVNAGQPWEDIRVEHPVCQLDNSGLTFKIGGSDSVERIATTISPDFSAKCGNVVPEHNHTGSSNAFRGTNGDASGIGDALSIMVGFSSREFTPSELSPNRITGIVAIDAIVAITHKDNPLRSVSGYDLRQIYSGAITRWGDLVSRQDFNGAIKVYTRDTSSGTRDGFFNGIGFSAARNNDAVLAPGFIVAGNLEQVGAVQNDPYAIGYVSLSTLNTALFKGLYFEGVAPTEENVLSGAYQLSRRFNYMLRDDYSVYGADAAAYEAISLAFVAYMNSTEGLAQIAQAGGIVDLTSGQPWETVRLDHPICQLDNSSLTFKIGGSDSVEKIATTISPDFSAKCGNVVPEHNHTGSSNAFRGTNGDASGIGDALSIMVGFSSREFTPSELTPDRITGVVAIDAIVAIVHKDNPYISVTAYVLTRIYKGEVTNWSDLS
;
A
#
# COMPACT_ATOMS: atom_id res chain seq x y z
N MET A 1 31.18 74.40 6.17
CA MET A 1 32.52 73.75 6.00
C MET A 1 32.36 72.24 6.00
N LEU A 2 33.27 71.55 5.30
CA LEU A 2 33.62 70.10 5.31
C LEU A 2 32.75 69.13 6.15
N LYS A 3 32.11 68.13 5.51
CA LYS A 3 32.60 66.74 5.26
C LYS A 3 32.66 65.82 6.51
N LYS A 4 31.83 64.76 6.53
CA LYS A 4 32.26 63.38 6.19
C LYS A 4 31.09 62.37 6.20
N ILE A 5 31.30 61.28 5.46
CA ILE A 5 30.40 60.13 5.24
C ILE A 5 30.74 59.02 6.25
N GLY A 6 29.77 58.20 6.64
CA GLY A 6 29.98 56.99 7.46
C GLY A 6 28.79 56.02 7.36
N LEU A 7 28.86 55.10 6.41
CA LEU A 7 27.90 54.01 6.22
C LEU A 7 28.13 52.93 7.29
N ILE A 8 27.09 52.49 8.01
CA ILE A 8 27.16 51.36 8.95
C ILE A 8 26.36 50.19 8.39
N MET A 9 27.06 49.07 8.14
CA MET A 9 26.44 47.78 7.85
C MET A 9 25.74 47.24 9.10
N LEU A 10 24.49 46.81 8.96
CA LEU A 10 23.78 46.05 9.98
C LEU A 10 24.11 44.56 9.81
N LEU A 11 25.08 44.06 10.57
CA LEU A 11 25.42 42.64 10.60
C LEU A 11 24.51 41.92 11.60
N ILE A 12 23.42 41.30 11.13
CA ILE A 12 22.54 40.48 11.98
C ILE A 12 23.21 39.11 12.18
N MET A 13 23.89 38.96 13.30
CA MET A 13 24.32 37.65 13.82
C MET A 13 23.09 36.93 14.41
N MET A 14 22.44 36.05 13.64
CA MET A 14 21.56 35.05 14.22
C MET A 14 22.41 33.94 14.87
N PHE A 15 22.52 33.97 16.19
CA PHE A 15 22.94 32.80 16.95
C PHE A 15 21.82 31.76 16.92
N THR A 16 22.01 30.68 16.18
CA THR A 16 21.21 29.46 16.35
C THR A 16 21.60 28.81 17.68
N LEU A 17 20.81 29.05 18.72
CA LEU A 17 20.88 28.26 19.96
C LEU A 17 20.45 26.83 19.65
N VAL A 18 21.42 25.95 19.44
CA VAL A 18 21.22 24.51 19.61
C VAL A 18 20.90 24.29 21.08
N ALA A 19 19.68 23.89 21.38
CA ALA A 19 19.28 23.47 22.71
C ALA A 19 19.90 22.10 23.00
N CYS A 20 21.18 22.09 23.40
CA CYS A 20 21.75 20.95 24.10
C CYS A 20 21.00 20.81 25.43
N VAL A 21 20.13 19.80 25.56
CA VAL A 21 19.54 19.42 26.85
C VAL A 21 20.60 18.68 27.67
N GLY A 22 21.57 19.44 28.16
CA GLY A 22 22.36 19.09 29.34
C GLY A 22 21.79 19.89 30.51
N GLY A 23 20.76 19.36 31.15
CA GLY A 23 20.16 19.91 32.37
C GLY A 23 20.60 19.10 33.58
N ASP A 24 21.10 19.77 34.61
CA ASP A 24 21.56 19.14 35.86
C ASP A 24 20.43 18.40 36.61
N ASP A 25 20.80 17.31 37.29
CA ASP A 25 19.95 16.54 38.19
C ASP A 25 19.43 17.38 39.38
N ALA A 26 18.28 18.03 39.25
CA ALA A 26 17.68 18.81 40.35
C ALA A 26 16.14 19.01 40.30
N ASN A 27 15.37 18.01 39.87
CA ASN A 27 14.00 17.76 40.36
C ASN A 27 13.58 16.34 39.92
N GLY A 28 12.97 15.58 40.83
CA GLY A 28 12.88 14.11 40.68
C GLY A 28 11.87 13.62 39.64
N ASP A 29 12.36 13.01 38.57
CA ASP A 29 11.67 11.92 37.89
C ASP A 29 11.83 10.66 38.76
N ASP A 30 10.75 10.12 39.31
CA ASP A 30 10.71 8.81 40.01
C ASP A 30 10.65 7.63 39.00
N PHE A 31 10.86 7.92 37.71
CA PHE A 31 10.74 6.98 36.60
C PHE A 31 12.09 6.29 36.33
N ASP A 32 12.22 5.01 36.69
CA ASP A 32 13.42 4.23 36.39
C ASP A 32 13.52 3.93 34.89
N ARG A 33 14.38 4.68 34.18
CA ARG A 33 14.65 4.45 32.76
C ARG A 33 15.32 3.09 32.50
N ASN A 34 15.96 2.47 33.49
CA ASN A 34 16.53 1.14 33.34
C ASN A 34 15.49 0.03 33.52
N ALA A 35 14.25 0.35 33.88
CA ALA A 35 13.18 -0.63 33.97
C ALA A 35 12.84 -1.24 32.60
N THR A 36 12.48 -2.52 32.60
CA THR A 36 12.07 -3.24 31.39
C THR A 36 10.72 -2.71 30.89
N ILE A 37 10.64 -2.43 29.58
CA ILE A 37 9.40 -2.03 28.91
C ILE A 37 8.40 -3.19 28.96
N LYS A 38 7.21 -2.94 29.51
CA LYS A 38 6.12 -3.93 29.56
C LYS A 38 5.22 -3.74 28.34
N VAL A 39 5.38 -4.61 27.35
CA VAL A 39 4.61 -4.54 26.10
C VAL A 39 3.24 -5.18 26.29
N TYR A 40 2.18 -4.40 26.03
CA TYR A 40 0.80 -4.85 25.99
C TYR A 40 0.26 -4.80 24.56
N THR A 41 -0.38 -5.89 24.15
CA THR A 41 -1.03 -6.05 22.84
C THR A 41 -2.38 -6.74 23.03
N ARG A 42 -3.30 -6.61 22.06
CA ARG A 42 -4.54 -7.41 22.07
C ARG A 42 -4.36 -8.75 21.38
N ASP A 43 -5.38 -9.58 21.45
CA ASP A 43 -5.50 -10.84 20.73
C ASP A 43 -5.46 -10.68 19.19
N THR A 44 -5.28 -11.78 18.46
CA THR A 44 -5.14 -11.79 16.99
C THR A 44 -6.43 -11.54 16.21
N SER A 45 -7.61 -11.54 16.85
CA SER A 45 -8.86 -11.11 16.19
C SER A 45 -9.07 -9.59 16.22
N SER A 46 -8.25 -8.86 17.01
CA SER A 46 -8.36 -7.41 17.15
C SER A 46 -8.03 -6.64 15.86
N GLY A 47 -9.02 -5.94 15.32
CA GLY A 47 -8.77 -4.96 14.25
C GLY A 47 -7.85 -3.81 14.67
N THR A 48 -7.88 -3.36 15.94
CA THR A 48 -6.95 -2.32 16.43
C THR A 48 -5.50 -2.84 16.47
N ARG A 49 -5.28 -4.12 16.81
CA ARG A 49 -3.96 -4.77 16.66
C ARG A 49 -3.52 -4.80 15.21
N ASP A 50 -4.37 -5.28 14.29
CA ASP A 50 -4.05 -5.34 12.86
C ASP A 50 -3.65 -3.96 12.34
N GLY A 51 -4.45 -2.93 12.61
CA GLY A 51 -4.14 -1.54 12.26
C GLY A 51 -2.82 -1.04 12.85
N PHE A 52 -2.57 -1.28 14.15
CA PHE A 52 -1.34 -0.88 14.81
C PHE A 52 -0.11 -1.56 14.20
N MET A 53 -0.14 -2.90 14.08
CA MET A 53 0.99 -3.70 13.61
C MET A 53 1.35 -3.38 12.15
N ASN A 54 0.36 -3.20 11.26
CA ASN A 54 0.64 -2.72 9.90
C ASN A 54 1.20 -1.28 9.93
N GLY A 55 0.61 -0.39 10.74
CA GLY A 55 0.99 1.02 10.83
C GLY A 55 2.42 1.25 11.32
N ILE A 56 2.96 0.38 12.19
CA ILE A 56 4.37 0.40 12.63
C ILE A 56 5.32 -0.42 11.74
N GLY A 57 4.86 -0.90 10.59
CA GLY A 57 5.68 -1.72 9.68
C GLY A 57 6.03 -3.11 10.21
N PHE A 58 5.13 -3.73 10.97
CA PHE A 58 5.28 -5.10 11.51
C PHE A 58 4.09 -6.03 11.14
N PRO A 59 3.74 -6.18 9.85
CA PRO A 59 2.55 -6.90 9.41
C PRO A 59 2.53 -8.39 9.81
N GLU A 60 3.69 -9.01 10.04
CA GLU A 60 3.78 -10.41 10.50
C GLU A 60 3.14 -10.60 11.89
N ALA A 61 3.23 -9.57 12.75
CA ALA A 61 2.72 -9.62 14.12
C ALA A 61 1.20 -9.45 14.23
N ARG A 62 0.48 -9.16 13.13
CA ARG A 62 -1.00 -8.99 13.17
C ARG A 62 -1.72 -10.25 13.67
N ASN A 63 -1.30 -11.42 13.17
CA ASN A 63 -1.96 -12.72 13.42
C ASN A 63 -1.02 -13.75 14.09
N ASN A 64 0.18 -13.33 14.51
CA ASN A 64 1.19 -14.22 15.07
C ASN A 64 1.81 -13.62 16.33
N ASP A 65 1.63 -14.27 17.47
CA ASP A 65 2.24 -13.87 18.75
C ASP A 65 3.72 -14.28 18.84
N ALA A 66 4.16 -15.28 18.08
CA ALA A 66 5.51 -15.85 18.20
C ALA A 66 6.63 -14.94 17.66
N VAL A 67 6.28 -13.85 16.97
CA VAL A 67 7.24 -12.82 16.53
C VAL A 67 7.31 -11.61 17.47
N LEU A 68 6.40 -11.53 18.46
CA LEU A 68 6.36 -10.42 19.40
C LEU A 68 7.34 -10.58 20.56
N ALA A 69 7.72 -9.45 21.15
CA ALA A 69 8.37 -9.37 22.44
C ALA A 69 7.59 -10.17 23.49
N PRO A 70 8.26 -10.90 24.42
CA PRO A 70 7.59 -11.51 25.56
C PRO A 70 6.82 -10.45 26.36
N GLY A 71 5.49 -10.56 26.39
CA GLY A 71 4.60 -9.55 26.92
C GLY A 71 3.20 -10.10 27.18
N PHE A 72 2.24 -9.21 27.46
CA PHE A 72 0.89 -9.60 27.82
C PHE A 72 -0.10 -9.36 26.67
N VAL A 73 -0.81 -10.43 26.29
CA VAL A 73 -2.00 -10.36 25.44
C VAL A 73 -3.21 -10.05 26.32
N VAL A 74 -3.93 -8.96 26.03
CA VAL A 74 -5.15 -8.55 26.75
C VAL A 74 -6.40 -8.74 25.89
N ALA A 75 -7.54 -8.99 26.54
CA ALA A 75 -8.77 -9.41 25.86
C ALA A 75 -9.54 -8.28 25.15
N GLY A 76 -9.23 -7.01 25.42
CA GLY A 76 -10.02 -5.88 24.92
C GLY A 76 -9.42 -4.51 25.24
N ASN A 77 -10.09 -3.45 24.76
CA ASN A 77 -9.62 -2.07 24.94
C ASN A 77 -9.63 -1.62 26.41
N LEU A 78 -10.61 -2.07 27.21
CA LEU A 78 -10.70 -1.71 28.62
C LEU A 78 -9.57 -2.35 29.42
N GLU A 79 -9.22 -3.59 29.09
CA GLU A 79 -8.11 -4.34 29.67
C GLU A 79 -6.76 -3.74 29.25
N GLN A 80 -6.61 -3.27 28.01
CA GLN A 80 -5.39 -2.59 27.55
C GLN A 80 -5.20 -1.23 28.22
N VAL A 81 -6.27 -0.43 28.34
CA VAL A 81 -6.28 0.80 29.11
C VAL A 81 -5.93 0.52 30.57
N GLY A 82 -6.62 -0.43 31.20
CA GLY A 82 -6.37 -0.82 32.59
C GLY A 82 -4.95 -1.32 32.82
N ALA A 83 -4.36 -2.07 31.89
CA ALA A 83 -2.97 -2.49 31.96
C ALA A 83 -2.01 -1.28 31.95
N VAL A 84 -2.18 -0.38 30.99
CA VAL A 84 -1.33 0.83 30.85
C VAL A 84 -1.50 1.79 32.04
N GLN A 85 -2.68 1.82 32.69
CA GLN A 85 -2.94 2.61 33.89
C GLN A 85 -2.33 2.05 35.18
N ASN A 86 -2.06 0.74 35.27
CA ASN A 86 -1.62 0.09 36.51
C ASN A 86 -0.12 -0.24 36.54
N ASP A 87 0.61 0.10 35.48
CA ASP A 87 2.00 -0.29 35.31
C ASP A 87 2.82 0.88 34.72
N PRO A 88 3.66 1.57 35.53
CA PRO A 88 4.45 2.72 35.08
C PRO A 88 5.28 2.48 33.83
N TYR A 89 5.72 1.24 33.61
CA TYR A 89 6.61 0.86 32.51
C TYR A 89 5.88 0.26 31.31
N ALA A 90 4.55 0.36 31.28
CA ALA A 90 3.71 -0.14 30.20
C ALA A 90 3.77 0.70 28.93
N ILE A 91 3.69 0.00 27.80
CA ILE A 91 3.32 0.56 26.50
C ILE A 91 2.21 -0.28 25.86
N GLY A 92 1.23 0.39 25.28
CA GLY A 92 0.11 -0.20 24.56
C GLY A 92 -0.36 0.70 23.43
N TYR A 93 -1.57 0.47 22.94
CA TYR A 93 -2.20 1.29 21.90
C TYR A 93 -3.72 1.30 22.04
N VAL A 94 -4.37 2.37 21.59
CA VAL A 94 -5.84 2.49 21.52
C VAL A 94 -6.27 3.30 20.29
N SER A 95 -7.51 3.18 19.85
CA SER A 95 -8.10 4.17 18.93
C SER A 95 -8.17 5.55 19.59
N LEU A 96 -8.00 6.63 18.83
CA LEU A 96 -8.02 8.01 19.33
C LEU A 96 -9.33 8.35 20.05
N SER A 97 -10.47 7.81 19.61
CA SER A 97 -11.77 7.93 20.28
C SER A 97 -11.84 7.27 21.68
N THR A 98 -10.81 6.51 22.07
CA THR A 98 -10.64 5.92 23.42
C THR A 98 -9.56 6.65 24.24
N LEU A 99 -8.80 7.58 23.65
CA LEU A 99 -7.74 8.31 24.34
C LEU A 99 -8.30 9.17 25.48
N ASN A 100 -7.78 8.98 26.69
CA ASN A 100 -8.15 9.77 27.85
C ASN A 100 -6.89 10.24 28.60
N THR A 101 -6.47 11.48 28.31
CA THR A 101 -5.27 12.11 28.89
C THR A 101 -5.35 12.36 30.39
N ALA A 102 -6.55 12.24 31.00
CA ALA A 102 -6.65 12.20 32.46
C ALA A 102 -6.09 10.89 33.03
N LEU A 103 -6.14 9.79 32.28
CA LEU A 103 -5.84 8.43 32.73
C LEU A 103 -4.47 7.90 32.30
N PHE A 104 -4.01 8.23 31.09
CA PHE A 104 -2.75 7.75 30.49
C PHE A 104 -2.27 8.75 29.42
N ASN A 105 -1.00 8.68 29.03
CA ASN A 105 -0.43 9.58 28.02
C ASN A 105 -0.54 8.95 26.63
N GLY A 106 -0.99 9.72 25.64
CA GLY A 106 -0.90 9.36 24.22
C GLY A 106 0.36 9.94 23.60
N LEU A 107 1.13 9.14 22.88
CA LEU A 107 2.37 9.55 22.25
C LEU A 107 2.11 10.19 20.88
N SER A 108 2.88 11.23 20.57
CA SER A 108 3.06 11.70 19.19
C SER A 108 3.73 10.61 18.35
N TYR A 109 3.32 10.48 17.08
CA TYR A 109 3.86 9.51 16.15
C TYR A 109 4.64 10.24 15.05
N ASP A 110 5.93 9.90 14.88
CA ASP A 110 6.87 10.61 14.00
C ASP A 110 6.80 12.14 14.21
N THR A 111 6.78 12.56 15.48
CA THR A 111 6.61 13.94 15.99
C THR A 111 5.27 14.63 15.72
N VAL A 112 4.28 13.95 15.14
CA VAL A 112 2.92 14.47 14.92
C VAL A 112 1.98 14.06 16.06
N GLU A 113 1.29 15.02 16.65
CA GLU A 113 0.30 14.75 17.72
C GLU A 113 -0.93 13.98 17.18
N PRO A 114 -1.50 13.04 17.96
CA PRO A 114 -2.70 12.29 17.58
C PRO A 114 -3.97 13.16 17.74
N THR A 115 -4.26 13.99 16.75
CA THR A 115 -5.46 14.85 16.72
C THR A 115 -6.29 14.61 15.46
N GLU A 116 -7.60 14.79 15.54
CA GLU A 116 -8.51 14.66 14.39
C GLU A 116 -8.07 15.58 13.22
N ALA A 117 -7.61 16.79 13.53
CA ALA A 117 -7.09 17.73 12.54
C ALA A 117 -5.85 17.19 11.79
N ASN A 118 -4.87 16.63 12.51
CA ASN A 118 -3.68 16.02 11.91
C ASN A 118 -4.00 14.73 11.16
N VAL A 119 -5.08 14.04 11.50
CA VAL A 119 -5.56 12.84 10.80
C VAL A 119 -6.27 13.21 9.51
N LEU A 120 -7.11 14.25 9.53
CA LEU A 120 -7.82 14.77 8.36
C LEU A 120 -6.89 15.47 7.35
N SER A 121 -5.84 16.17 7.82
CA SER A 121 -4.76 16.67 6.94
C SER A 121 -3.90 15.53 6.36
N GLY A 122 -3.97 14.35 6.97
CA GLY A 122 -3.15 13.20 6.66
C GLY A 122 -1.73 13.27 7.20
N ASP A 123 -1.39 14.22 8.07
CA ASP A 123 -0.07 14.32 8.70
C ASP A 123 0.19 13.18 9.69
N TYR A 124 -0.83 12.78 10.47
CA TYR A 124 -0.73 11.68 11.43
C TYR A 124 -0.81 10.32 10.74
N LYS A 125 0.34 9.64 10.62
CA LYS A 125 0.47 8.43 9.78
C LYS A 125 0.04 7.12 10.44
N LEU A 126 -0.07 7.04 11.77
CA LEU A 126 -0.55 5.83 12.46
C LEU A 126 -2.08 5.76 12.46
N SER A 127 -2.66 5.66 11.27
CA SER A 127 -4.11 5.63 11.05
C SER A 127 -4.50 4.54 10.05
N ARG A 128 -5.76 4.10 10.13
CA ARG A 128 -6.38 3.14 9.21
C ARG A 128 -7.69 3.69 8.68
N ARG A 129 -8.08 3.26 7.48
CA ARG A 129 -9.38 3.59 6.90
C ARG A 129 -10.42 2.57 7.29
N PHE A 130 -11.62 3.05 7.58
CA PHE A 130 -12.83 2.25 7.59
C PHE A 130 -13.48 2.40 6.23
N ASN A 131 -13.48 1.32 5.47
CA ASN A 131 -13.96 1.26 4.09
C ASN A 131 -15.31 0.54 4.02
N TYR A 132 -16.07 0.79 2.95
CA TYR A 132 -17.28 0.05 2.61
C TYR A 132 -17.19 -0.54 1.19
N MET A 133 -17.96 -1.59 0.95
CA MET A 133 -18.22 -2.21 -0.35
C MET A 133 -19.72 -2.52 -0.44
N LEU A 134 -20.32 -2.22 -1.59
CA LEU A 134 -21.66 -2.68 -1.91
C LEU A 134 -21.64 -4.06 -2.58
N ARG A 135 -22.76 -4.74 -2.48
CA ARG A 135 -23.11 -5.85 -3.36
C ARG A 135 -23.11 -5.43 -4.82
N ASP A 136 -22.62 -6.29 -5.72
CA ASP A 136 -22.62 -6.09 -7.18
C ASP A 136 -23.81 -6.78 -7.86
N ASP A 137 -24.19 -8.01 -7.46
CA ASP A 137 -25.40 -8.69 -7.94
C ASP A 137 -26.54 -8.70 -6.90
N TYR A 138 -27.56 -7.86 -7.15
CA TYR A 138 -28.83 -7.82 -6.40
C TYR A 138 -29.91 -8.75 -6.96
N SER A 139 -29.73 -9.36 -8.14
CA SER A 139 -30.75 -10.22 -8.76
C SER A 139 -31.12 -11.44 -7.90
N VAL A 140 -30.23 -11.82 -6.96
CA VAL A 140 -30.46 -12.83 -5.92
C VAL A 140 -31.68 -12.53 -5.02
N TYR A 141 -32.10 -11.26 -4.90
CA TYR A 141 -33.31 -10.85 -4.16
C TYR A 141 -34.60 -10.89 -5.00
N GLY A 142 -34.52 -11.28 -6.28
CA GLY A 142 -35.69 -11.49 -7.13
C GLY A 142 -36.50 -10.21 -7.34
N ALA A 143 -37.76 -10.22 -6.88
CA ALA A 143 -38.67 -9.09 -7.07
C ALA A 143 -38.27 -7.83 -6.28
N ASP A 144 -37.47 -7.98 -5.23
CA ASP A 144 -37.03 -6.87 -4.36
C ASP A 144 -35.64 -6.33 -4.76
N ALA A 145 -35.02 -6.84 -5.84
CA ALA A 145 -33.66 -6.50 -6.26
C ALA A 145 -33.44 -4.99 -6.41
N ASP A 146 -34.25 -4.33 -7.25
CA ASP A 146 -34.20 -2.89 -7.51
C ASP A 146 -34.36 -2.05 -6.22
N ALA A 147 -35.19 -2.53 -5.28
CA ALA A 147 -35.43 -1.85 -4.01
C ALA A 147 -34.21 -1.95 -3.08
N TYR A 148 -33.61 -3.14 -2.96
CA TYR A 148 -32.41 -3.33 -2.14
C TYR A 148 -31.18 -2.61 -2.72
N GLU A 149 -31.00 -2.59 -4.04
CA GLU A 149 -29.96 -1.79 -4.68
C GLU A 149 -30.14 -0.30 -4.39
N ALA A 150 -31.35 0.22 -4.59
CA ALA A 150 -31.67 1.63 -4.32
C ALA A 150 -31.50 2.00 -2.83
N ILE A 151 -31.84 1.10 -1.89
CA ILE A 151 -31.64 1.30 -0.45
C ILE A 151 -30.14 1.31 -0.09
N SER A 152 -29.33 0.40 -0.67
CA SER A 152 -27.87 0.40 -0.49
C SER A 152 -27.23 1.70 -0.98
N LEU A 153 -27.62 2.19 -2.15
CA LEU A 153 -27.15 3.46 -2.70
C LEU A 153 -27.59 4.64 -1.82
N ALA A 154 -28.83 4.63 -1.35
CA ALA A 154 -29.35 5.65 -0.43
C ALA A 154 -28.63 5.65 0.92
N PHE A 155 -28.21 4.48 1.43
CA PHE A 155 -27.43 4.38 2.66
C PHE A 155 -26.02 4.96 2.49
N VAL A 156 -25.38 4.73 1.34
CA VAL A 156 -24.08 5.35 1.00
C VAL A 156 -24.20 6.86 0.88
N ALA A 157 -25.25 7.37 0.23
CA ALA A 157 -25.52 8.80 0.18
C ALA A 157 -25.79 9.37 1.58
N TYR A 158 -26.57 8.67 2.41
CA TYR A 158 -26.84 9.07 3.79
C TYR A 158 -25.56 9.10 4.65
N MET A 159 -24.65 8.13 4.53
CA MET A 159 -23.36 8.15 5.24
C MET A 159 -22.52 9.40 4.92
N ASN A 160 -22.66 9.96 3.73
CA ASN A 160 -21.98 11.19 3.29
C ASN A 160 -22.82 12.47 3.50
N SER A 161 -24.03 12.37 4.07
CA SER A 161 -24.85 13.53 4.45
C SER A 161 -24.33 14.19 5.72
N THR A 162 -24.72 15.44 5.99
CA THR A 162 -24.37 16.14 7.24
C THR A 162 -24.81 15.34 8.46
N GLU A 163 -26.00 14.75 8.43
CA GLU A 163 -26.54 13.89 9.50
C GLU A 163 -25.75 12.59 9.65
N GLY A 164 -25.45 11.90 8.55
CA GLY A 164 -24.68 10.65 8.57
C GLY A 164 -23.26 10.85 9.10
N LEU A 165 -22.56 11.89 8.63
CA LEU A 165 -21.22 12.24 9.12
C LEU A 165 -21.24 12.61 10.60
N ALA A 166 -22.28 13.30 11.10
CA ALA A 166 -22.42 13.59 12.52
C ALA A 166 -22.61 12.32 13.36
N GLN A 167 -23.39 11.34 12.89
CA GLN A 167 -23.56 10.04 13.55
C GLN A 167 -22.25 9.22 13.53
N ILE A 168 -21.50 9.25 12.42
CA ILE A 168 -20.18 8.61 12.28
C ILE A 168 -19.17 9.21 13.28
N ALA A 169 -19.13 10.54 13.38
CA ALA A 169 -18.30 11.26 14.34
C ALA A 169 -18.67 10.92 15.79
N GLN A 170 -19.97 10.88 16.12
CA GLN A 170 -20.46 10.49 17.44
C GLN A 170 -20.09 9.04 17.81
N ALA A 171 -20.02 8.13 16.83
CA ALA A 171 -19.56 6.76 17.02
C ALA A 171 -18.02 6.63 17.14
N GLY A 172 -17.27 7.72 16.97
CA GLY A 172 -15.81 7.80 17.12
C GLY A 172 -15.02 7.56 15.83
N GLY A 173 -15.65 7.69 14.65
CA GLY A 173 -14.97 7.73 13.36
C GLY A 173 -14.57 9.16 12.98
N ILE A 174 -13.34 9.36 12.50
CA ILE A 174 -12.82 10.69 12.16
C ILE A 174 -13.24 11.04 10.73
N VAL A 175 -14.03 12.11 10.60
CA VAL A 175 -14.60 12.63 9.34
C VAL A 175 -14.69 14.16 9.36
N ASP A 176 -14.68 14.81 8.19
CA ASP A 176 -15.06 16.23 8.08
C ASP A 176 -16.59 16.35 7.96
N VAL A 177 -17.25 16.61 9.08
CA VAL A 177 -18.71 16.80 9.14
C VAL A 177 -19.25 17.95 8.28
N ASN A 178 -18.39 18.89 7.85
CA ASN A 178 -18.77 20.02 7.01
C ASN A 178 -18.75 19.70 5.51
N ALA A 179 -18.23 18.53 5.12
CA ALA A 179 -18.16 18.11 3.73
C ALA A 179 -19.52 17.60 3.19
N GLY A 180 -20.41 17.13 4.08
CA GLY A 180 -21.70 16.56 3.72
C GLY A 180 -22.79 17.60 3.46
N GLN A 181 -23.74 17.26 2.60
CA GLN A 181 -24.97 18.03 2.36
C GLN A 181 -26.11 17.51 3.27
N PRO A 182 -27.11 18.35 3.62
CA PRO A 182 -28.25 17.89 4.43
C PRO A 182 -29.00 16.74 3.75
N TRP A 183 -29.39 15.72 4.52
CA TRP A 183 -30.05 14.53 3.96
C TRP A 183 -31.33 14.88 3.19
N GLU A 184 -32.13 15.83 3.68
CA GLU A 184 -33.37 16.22 3.01
C GLU A 184 -33.17 16.78 1.60
N ASP A 185 -32.01 17.41 1.33
CA ASP A 185 -31.68 17.98 0.02
C ASP A 185 -31.28 16.87 -0.99
N ILE A 186 -30.59 15.82 -0.53
CA ILE A 186 -30.15 14.69 -1.38
C ILE A 186 -31.15 13.52 -1.43
N ARG A 187 -32.06 13.38 -0.45
CA ARG A 187 -33.09 12.30 -0.43
C ARG A 187 -33.98 12.31 -1.67
N VAL A 188 -34.12 13.45 -2.36
CA VAL A 188 -34.91 13.54 -3.60
C VAL A 188 -34.35 12.65 -4.73
N GLU A 189 -33.05 12.32 -4.69
CA GLU A 189 -32.38 11.41 -5.62
C GLU A 189 -32.61 9.93 -5.26
N HIS A 190 -33.15 9.65 -4.07
CA HIS A 190 -33.42 8.32 -3.52
C HIS A 190 -34.92 8.10 -3.25
N PRO A 191 -35.77 8.00 -4.29
CA PRO A 191 -37.22 7.90 -4.14
C PRO A 191 -37.68 6.66 -3.36
N VAL A 192 -36.87 5.59 -3.31
CA VAL A 192 -37.13 4.39 -2.48
C VAL A 192 -37.29 4.74 -0.98
N CYS A 193 -36.62 5.78 -0.49
CA CYS A 193 -36.71 6.21 0.90
C CYS A 193 -38.03 6.93 1.24
N GLN A 194 -38.89 7.17 0.25
CA GLN A 194 -40.25 7.73 0.43
C GLN A 194 -41.32 6.65 0.47
N LEU A 195 -40.96 5.38 0.23
CA LEU A 195 -41.85 4.22 0.27
C LEU A 195 -41.94 3.64 1.69
N ASP A 196 -42.90 2.74 1.92
CA ASP A 196 -42.91 1.88 3.10
C ASP A 196 -41.99 0.68 2.85
N ASN A 197 -40.82 0.71 3.48
CA ASN A 197 -39.78 -0.32 3.40
C ASN A 197 -39.77 -1.23 4.65
N SER A 198 -40.76 -1.11 5.54
CA SER A 198 -40.79 -1.85 6.82
C SER A 198 -40.89 -3.37 6.70
N GLY A 199 -41.24 -3.88 5.50
CA GLY A 199 -41.18 -5.30 5.16
C GLY A 199 -39.83 -5.80 4.63
N LEU A 200 -38.84 -4.92 4.41
CA LEU A 200 -37.53 -5.24 3.85
C LEU A 200 -36.44 -5.31 4.92
N THR A 201 -35.57 -6.30 4.83
CA THR A 201 -34.44 -6.50 5.76
C THR A 201 -33.14 -6.05 5.09
N PHE A 202 -32.59 -4.93 5.54
CA PHE A 202 -31.34 -4.37 5.03
C PHE A 202 -30.14 -4.95 5.78
N LYS A 203 -29.42 -5.87 5.13
CA LYS A 203 -28.32 -6.61 5.74
C LYS A 203 -26.98 -5.90 5.61
N ILE A 204 -26.36 -5.61 6.76
CA ILE A 204 -25.10 -4.86 6.90
C ILE A 204 -24.10 -5.74 7.66
N GLY A 205 -22.82 -5.73 7.31
CA GLY A 205 -21.85 -6.56 8.04
C GLY A 205 -20.39 -6.29 7.72
N GLY A 206 -19.52 -7.26 8.06
CA GLY A 206 -18.08 -7.16 7.87
C GLY A 206 -17.33 -6.89 9.18
N SER A 207 -16.61 -5.78 9.26
CA SER A 207 -15.64 -5.51 10.33
C SER A 207 -16.25 -5.22 11.71
N ASP A 208 -15.79 -5.99 12.70
CA ASP A 208 -16.01 -5.77 14.14
C ASP A 208 -15.66 -4.34 14.60
N SER A 209 -14.60 -3.77 14.05
CA SER A 209 -14.11 -2.43 14.36
C SER A 209 -15.05 -1.33 13.86
N VAL A 210 -15.88 -1.63 12.85
CA VAL A 210 -16.84 -0.68 12.25
C VAL A 210 -18.27 -0.91 12.77
N GLU A 211 -18.52 -2.01 13.49
CA GLU A 211 -19.83 -2.36 14.07
C GLU A 211 -20.47 -1.20 14.84
N ARG A 212 -19.70 -0.50 15.69
CA ARG A 212 -20.23 0.65 16.46
C ARG A 212 -20.75 1.76 15.56
N ILE A 213 -20.05 2.06 14.46
CA ILE A 213 -20.49 3.06 13.49
C ILE A 213 -21.75 2.55 12.79
N ALA A 214 -21.69 1.34 12.23
CA ALA A 214 -22.80 0.72 11.50
C ALA A 214 -24.11 0.66 12.32
N THR A 215 -24.02 0.27 13.59
CA THR A 215 -25.16 0.17 14.52
C THR A 215 -25.63 1.51 15.07
N THR A 216 -24.80 2.56 15.03
CA THR A 216 -25.20 3.94 15.36
C THR A 216 -25.92 4.60 14.18
N ILE A 217 -25.43 4.41 12.95
CA ILE A 217 -26.00 5.09 11.77
C ILE A 217 -27.27 4.42 11.23
N SER A 218 -27.39 3.08 11.33
CA SER A 218 -28.48 2.35 10.68
C SER A 218 -29.88 2.65 11.22
N PRO A 219 -30.12 2.93 12.52
CA PRO A 219 -31.45 3.27 13.02
C PRO A 219 -31.95 4.65 12.56
N ASP A 220 -31.07 5.66 12.49
CA ASP A 220 -31.43 7.00 12.02
C ASP A 220 -31.62 7.02 10.50
N PHE A 221 -30.85 6.21 9.75
CA PHE A 221 -31.13 5.93 8.34
C PHE A 221 -32.48 5.21 8.15
N SER A 222 -32.76 4.16 8.93
CA SER A 222 -34.01 3.40 8.87
C SER A 222 -35.23 4.32 8.98
N ALA A 223 -35.25 5.19 9.99
CA ALA A 223 -36.31 6.18 10.20
C ALA A 223 -36.45 7.20 9.04
N LYS A 224 -35.38 7.43 8.26
CA LYS A 224 -35.33 8.35 7.11
C LYS A 224 -35.52 7.67 5.75
N CYS A 225 -35.53 6.34 5.70
CA CYS A 225 -35.65 5.54 4.48
C CYS A 225 -36.75 4.47 4.60
N GLY A 226 -37.97 4.91 4.92
CA GLY A 226 -39.16 4.05 4.89
C GLY A 226 -39.28 3.03 6.01
N ASN A 227 -38.53 3.18 7.12
CA ASN A 227 -38.45 2.21 8.24
C ASN A 227 -37.89 0.84 7.84
N VAL A 228 -37.00 0.78 6.83
CA VAL A 228 -36.30 -0.46 6.45
C VAL A 228 -35.58 -1.07 7.66
N VAL A 229 -35.64 -2.40 7.83
CA VAL A 229 -35.19 -3.08 9.05
C VAL A 229 -33.70 -3.45 8.94
N PRO A 230 -32.79 -2.82 9.69
CA PRO A 230 -31.37 -3.18 9.64
C PRO A 230 -31.08 -4.50 10.37
N GLU A 231 -30.34 -5.39 9.73
CA GLU A 231 -29.79 -6.62 10.32
C GLU A 231 -28.26 -6.59 10.22
N HIS A 232 -27.56 -6.90 11.32
CA HIS A 232 -26.10 -6.73 11.43
C HIS A 232 -25.35 -8.05 11.59
N ASN A 233 -24.26 -8.23 10.84
CA ASN A 233 -23.33 -9.37 10.95
C ASN A 233 -21.86 -8.92 10.83
N HIS A 234 -21.30 -8.43 11.94
CA HIS A 234 -19.92 -7.91 12.00
C HIS A 234 -18.95 -8.98 12.55
N THR A 235 -18.46 -9.85 11.67
CA THR A 235 -17.64 -11.03 12.01
C THR A 235 -16.22 -11.00 11.43
N GLY A 236 -15.77 -9.87 10.89
CA GLY A 236 -14.41 -9.61 10.42
C GLY A 236 -14.35 -8.94 9.04
N SER A 237 -13.32 -8.11 8.80
CA SER A 237 -13.21 -7.26 7.60
C SER A 237 -13.26 -8.03 6.27
N SER A 238 -12.72 -9.27 6.21
CA SER A 238 -12.79 -10.08 4.98
C SER A 238 -14.21 -10.60 4.68
N ASN A 239 -15.09 -10.69 5.68
CA ASN A 239 -16.49 -11.07 5.45
C ASN A 239 -17.30 -9.97 4.75
N ALA A 240 -16.79 -8.73 4.68
CA ALA A 240 -17.36 -7.68 3.84
C ALA A 240 -17.42 -8.13 2.38
N PHE A 241 -16.29 -8.53 1.80
CA PHE A 241 -16.25 -9.09 0.44
C PHE A 241 -17.00 -10.42 0.35
N ARG A 242 -16.76 -11.36 1.27
CA ARG A 242 -17.33 -12.72 1.16
C ARG A 242 -18.86 -12.70 1.16
N GLY A 243 -19.46 -11.85 1.99
CA GLY A 243 -20.91 -11.72 2.16
C GLY A 243 -21.62 -10.83 1.13
N THR A 244 -20.92 -9.84 0.54
CA THR A 244 -21.46 -9.08 -0.60
C THR A 244 -21.30 -9.85 -1.90
N ASN A 245 -20.05 -10.21 -2.25
CA ASN A 245 -19.63 -10.51 -3.62
C ASN A 245 -18.65 -11.70 -3.74
N GLY A 246 -18.56 -12.56 -2.72
CA GLY A 246 -17.64 -13.69 -2.66
C GLY A 246 -18.34 -15.03 -2.46
N ASP A 247 -17.62 -16.00 -1.89
CA ASP A 247 -18.06 -17.39 -1.71
C ASP A 247 -19.31 -17.56 -0.84
N ALA A 248 -19.56 -16.63 0.08
CA ALA A 248 -20.67 -16.64 1.03
C ALA A 248 -21.77 -15.60 0.71
N SER A 249 -21.85 -15.17 -0.56
CA SER A 249 -22.75 -14.09 -1.00
C SER A 249 -24.18 -14.54 -1.34
N GLY A 250 -24.45 -15.84 -1.44
CA GLY A 250 -25.80 -16.34 -1.75
C GLY A 250 -26.84 -15.95 -0.70
N ILE A 251 -28.05 -15.56 -1.10
CA ILE A 251 -29.11 -15.02 -0.21
C ILE A 251 -29.48 -15.91 1.00
N GLY A 252 -29.28 -17.23 0.89
CA GLY A 252 -29.50 -18.19 1.98
C GLY A 252 -28.32 -18.38 2.94
N ASP A 253 -27.17 -17.73 2.69
CA ASP A 253 -26.01 -17.76 3.57
C ASP A 253 -26.19 -16.83 4.77
N ALA A 254 -25.68 -17.24 5.94
CA ALA A 254 -25.71 -16.42 7.14
C ALA A 254 -24.85 -15.15 7.04
N LEU A 255 -23.82 -15.15 6.18
CA LEU A 255 -22.95 -14.00 5.90
C LEU A 255 -23.48 -13.09 4.78
N SER A 256 -24.60 -13.44 4.11
CA SER A 256 -25.14 -12.64 3.00
C SER A 256 -25.51 -11.23 3.44
N ILE A 257 -24.85 -10.22 2.86
CA ILE A 257 -25.04 -8.80 3.18
C ILE A 257 -25.10 -7.95 1.89
N MET A 258 -25.61 -6.73 2.04
CA MET A 258 -25.76 -5.73 0.98
C MET A 258 -24.68 -4.65 1.09
N VAL A 259 -24.29 -4.30 2.33
CA VAL A 259 -23.21 -3.34 2.63
C VAL A 259 -22.20 -3.99 3.56
N GLY A 260 -20.99 -4.20 3.05
CA GLY A 260 -19.86 -4.77 3.79
C GLY A 260 -18.85 -3.72 4.20
N PHE A 261 -18.52 -3.64 5.48
CA PHE A 261 -17.51 -2.73 6.04
C PHE A 261 -16.18 -3.43 6.31
N SER A 262 -15.07 -2.77 6.05
CA SER A 262 -13.71 -3.27 6.28
C SER A 262 -12.87 -2.26 7.05
N SER A 263 -12.15 -2.69 8.08
CA SER A 263 -11.21 -1.84 8.83
C SER A 263 -9.78 -1.80 8.25
N ARG A 264 -9.66 -2.12 6.97
CA ARG A 264 -8.44 -2.12 6.17
C ARG A 264 -8.81 -1.83 4.71
N GLU A 265 -7.82 -1.55 3.87
CA GLU A 265 -8.02 -1.60 2.42
C GLU A 265 -8.45 -3.01 2.00
N PHE A 266 -9.36 -3.09 1.03
CA PHE A 266 -9.71 -4.35 0.37
C PHE A 266 -8.51 -4.87 -0.44
N THR A 267 -8.30 -6.19 -0.46
CA THR A 267 -7.21 -6.77 -1.25
C THR A 267 -7.56 -6.75 -2.75
N PRO A 268 -6.56 -6.83 -3.66
CA PRO A 268 -6.83 -6.96 -5.09
C PRO A 268 -7.80 -8.09 -5.44
N SER A 269 -7.74 -9.23 -4.75
CA SER A 269 -8.65 -10.35 -4.96
C SER A 269 -10.08 -10.10 -4.47
N GLU A 270 -10.28 -9.25 -3.45
CA GLU A 270 -11.60 -8.81 -2.98
C GLU A 270 -12.19 -7.71 -3.86
N LEU A 271 -11.32 -6.91 -4.47
CA LEU A 271 -11.67 -5.84 -5.40
C LEU A 271 -11.97 -6.36 -6.81
N SER A 272 -11.44 -7.54 -7.17
CA SER A 272 -11.47 -8.06 -8.53
C SER A 272 -11.46 -9.59 -8.63
N PRO A 273 -12.42 -10.32 -8.01
CA PRO A 273 -12.37 -11.79 -7.99
C PRO A 273 -12.36 -12.41 -9.39
N ASN A 274 -12.94 -11.74 -10.39
CA ASN A 274 -13.01 -12.20 -11.78
C ASN A 274 -11.85 -11.67 -12.65
N ARG A 275 -11.01 -10.75 -12.17
CA ARG A 275 -9.86 -10.26 -12.95
C ARG A 275 -8.66 -11.16 -12.72
N ILE A 276 -8.31 -11.91 -13.75
CA ILE A 276 -7.13 -12.77 -13.73
C ILE A 276 -5.90 -11.86 -13.74
N THR A 277 -5.29 -11.72 -12.57
CA THR A 277 -4.06 -10.97 -12.33
C THR A 277 -3.05 -11.84 -11.59
N GLY A 278 -1.77 -11.52 -11.70
CA GLY A 278 -0.73 -12.26 -10.99
C GLY A 278 0.66 -11.68 -11.22
N ILE A 279 1.66 -12.39 -10.71
CA ILE A 279 3.08 -12.00 -10.79
C ILE A 279 3.72 -12.76 -11.96
N VAL A 280 4.50 -12.05 -12.77
CA VAL A 280 5.39 -12.60 -13.81
C VAL A 280 6.77 -12.87 -13.22
N ALA A 281 7.30 -11.89 -12.48
CA ALA A 281 8.63 -11.91 -11.88
C ALA A 281 8.75 -10.88 -10.76
N ILE A 282 9.83 -10.98 -9.98
CA ILE A 282 10.29 -9.89 -9.12
C ILE A 282 11.46 -9.18 -9.82
N ASP A 283 11.59 -7.87 -9.64
CA ASP A 283 12.78 -7.09 -9.96
C ASP A 283 13.28 -6.42 -8.69
N ALA A 284 14.60 -6.39 -8.50
CA ALA A 284 15.22 -5.72 -7.37
C ALA A 284 15.95 -4.47 -7.84
N ILE A 285 15.76 -3.37 -7.14
CA ILE A 285 16.40 -2.09 -7.49
C ILE A 285 17.58 -1.90 -6.56
N VAL A 286 18.76 -1.81 -7.15
CA VAL A 286 20.04 -1.74 -6.43
C VAL A 286 20.56 -0.32 -6.50
N ALA A 287 20.74 0.33 -5.35
CA ALA A 287 21.50 1.57 -5.27
C ALA A 287 22.97 1.30 -5.64
N ILE A 288 23.52 2.07 -6.57
CA ILE A 288 24.87 1.87 -7.11
C ILE A 288 25.77 3.09 -6.90
N THR A 289 27.05 2.82 -6.71
CA THR A 289 28.12 3.82 -6.58
C THR A 289 29.34 3.40 -7.40
N HIS A 290 30.27 4.32 -7.63
CA HIS A 290 31.58 3.99 -8.15
C HIS A 290 32.31 2.97 -7.27
N LYS A 291 33.22 2.17 -7.85
CA LYS A 291 33.95 1.13 -7.11
C LYS A 291 34.76 1.68 -5.93
N ASP A 292 35.37 2.85 -6.09
CA ASP A 292 36.28 3.45 -5.11
C ASP A 292 35.57 4.17 -3.95
N ASN A 293 34.25 4.33 -4.05
CA ASN A 293 33.41 4.79 -2.95
C ASN A 293 33.52 3.76 -1.79
N PRO A 294 33.67 4.17 -0.52
CA PRO A 294 33.84 3.22 0.58
C PRO A 294 32.51 2.69 1.18
N LEU A 295 31.36 3.31 0.91
CA LEU A 295 30.06 2.90 1.49
C LEU A 295 29.70 1.47 1.08
N ARG A 296 29.23 0.62 2.01
CA ARG A 296 28.86 -0.79 1.71
C ARG A 296 27.37 -1.07 1.77
N SER A 297 26.69 -0.44 2.73
CA SER A 297 25.26 -0.54 2.96
C SER A 297 24.66 0.85 3.02
N VAL A 298 23.38 0.98 2.69
CA VAL A 298 22.62 2.23 2.78
C VAL A 298 21.19 1.91 3.20
N SER A 299 20.57 2.78 4.01
CA SER A 299 19.15 2.66 4.35
C SER A 299 18.27 3.41 3.33
N GLY A 300 16.97 3.10 3.31
CA GLY A 300 15.98 3.90 2.59
C GLY A 300 15.91 5.33 3.12
N TYR A 301 16.12 5.51 4.43
CA TYR A 301 16.23 6.84 5.05
C TYR A 301 17.41 7.63 4.46
N ASP A 302 18.62 7.06 4.45
CA ASP A 302 19.81 7.74 3.92
C ASP A 302 19.65 8.06 2.44
N LEU A 303 19.12 7.14 1.64
CA LEU A 303 18.82 7.40 0.23
C LEU A 303 17.83 8.56 0.08
N ARG A 304 16.77 8.63 0.91
CA ARG A 304 15.84 9.76 0.88
C ARG A 304 16.53 11.07 1.26
N GLN A 305 17.42 11.09 2.26
CA GLN A 305 18.17 12.31 2.63
C GLN A 305 19.17 12.74 1.54
N ILE A 306 19.80 11.80 0.85
CA ILE A 306 20.69 12.07 -0.29
C ILE A 306 19.90 12.67 -1.46
N TYR A 307 18.80 12.02 -1.86
CA TYR A 307 18.03 12.43 -3.03
C TYR A 307 17.16 13.67 -2.79
N SER A 308 16.86 14.05 -1.54
CA SER A 308 16.25 15.34 -1.17
C SER A 308 17.27 16.47 -0.99
N GLY A 309 18.55 16.14 -0.86
CA GLY A 309 19.64 17.11 -0.67
C GLY A 309 19.85 17.54 0.79
N ALA A 310 19.25 16.84 1.75
CA ALA A 310 19.57 17.01 3.17
C ALA A 310 20.97 16.49 3.51
N ILE A 311 21.39 15.39 2.89
CA ILE A 311 22.79 14.92 2.89
C ILE A 311 23.41 15.27 1.53
N THR A 312 24.48 16.07 1.55
CA THR A 312 25.14 16.57 0.34
C THR A 312 26.58 16.12 0.18
N ARG A 313 27.16 15.45 1.19
CA ARG A 313 28.56 15.01 1.17
C ARG A 313 28.72 13.57 1.64
N TRP A 314 29.69 12.87 1.08
CA TRP A 314 29.99 11.50 1.47
C TRP A 314 30.53 11.37 2.90
N GLY A 315 31.18 12.41 3.43
CA GLY A 315 31.72 12.42 4.80
C GLY A 315 30.65 12.30 5.90
N ASP A 316 29.38 12.58 5.58
CA ASP A 316 28.25 12.45 6.49
C ASP A 316 27.79 10.98 6.63
N LEU A 317 28.21 10.10 5.71
CA LEU A 317 27.79 8.69 5.60
C LEU A 317 28.94 7.68 5.69
N VAL A 318 30.20 8.12 5.60
CA VAL A 318 31.37 7.23 5.59
C VAL A 318 32.43 7.65 6.60
N SER A 319 33.00 6.68 7.32
CA SER A 319 34.07 6.91 8.29
C SER A 319 35.43 7.29 7.67
N ARG A 320 35.57 7.17 6.34
CA ARG A 320 36.83 7.47 5.62
C ARG A 320 36.94 8.98 5.36
N GLN A 321 37.60 9.70 6.27
CA GLN A 321 37.69 11.18 6.25
C GLN A 321 38.26 11.79 4.97
N ASP A 322 39.10 11.06 4.21
CA ASP A 322 39.62 11.52 2.92
C ASP A 322 38.56 11.54 1.80
N PHE A 323 37.41 10.90 2.00
CA PHE A 323 36.35 10.74 1.02
C PHE A 323 35.14 11.60 1.37
N ASN A 324 35.39 12.90 1.52
CA ASN A 324 34.37 13.90 1.80
C ASN A 324 34.03 14.74 0.55
N GLY A 325 33.83 14.09 -0.59
CA GLY A 325 33.36 14.76 -1.81
C GLY A 325 31.87 15.10 -1.74
N ALA A 326 31.43 16.09 -2.54
CA ALA A 326 30.01 16.37 -2.72
C ALA A 326 29.36 15.21 -3.50
N ILE A 327 28.20 14.74 -3.03
CA ILE A 327 27.46 13.66 -3.67
C ILE A 327 26.89 14.16 -4.99
N LYS A 328 27.01 13.37 -6.06
CA LYS A 328 26.33 13.64 -7.33
C LYS A 328 25.23 12.62 -7.55
N VAL A 329 23.99 13.10 -7.50
CA VAL A 329 22.79 12.27 -7.64
C VAL A 329 22.45 12.11 -9.11
N TYR A 330 22.28 10.86 -9.56
CA TYR A 330 21.79 10.49 -10.89
C TYR A 330 20.44 9.80 -10.78
N THR A 331 19.49 10.26 -11.59
CA THR A 331 18.13 9.72 -11.64
C THR A 331 17.68 9.57 -13.10
N ARG A 332 16.62 8.81 -13.31
CA ARG A 332 15.95 8.67 -14.61
C ARG A 332 14.86 9.74 -14.78
N ASP A 333 14.34 9.86 -16.00
CA ASP A 333 13.11 10.59 -16.33
C ASP A 333 11.89 10.05 -15.56
N THR A 334 10.82 10.84 -15.48
CA THR A 334 9.58 10.51 -14.75
C THR A 334 8.75 9.39 -15.39
N SER A 335 9.01 9.03 -16.65
CA SER A 335 8.41 7.84 -17.30
C SER A 335 9.06 6.52 -16.87
N SER A 336 10.24 6.55 -16.25
CA SER A 336 10.96 5.33 -15.87
C SER A 336 10.29 4.54 -14.75
N GLY A 337 9.82 3.32 -15.03
CA GLY A 337 9.31 2.41 -13.99
C GLY A 337 10.33 2.08 -12.88
N THR A 338 11.64 2.11 -13.18
CA THR A 338 12.69 1.92 -12.17
C THR A 338 12.81 3.14 -11.24
N ARG A 339 12.57 4.35 -11.75
CA ARG A 339 12.44 5.56 -10.91
C ARG A 339 11.26 5.45 -9.96
N ASP A 340 10.11 5.02 -10.47
CA ASP A 340 8.88 4.82 -9.70
C ASP A 340 9.13 3.86 -8.51
N GLY A 341 9.64 2.65 -8.82
CA GLY A 341 9.98 1.65 -7.80
C GLY A 341 11.03 2.14 -6.79
N PHE A 342 12.09 2.83 -7.25
CA PHE A 342 13.15 3.34 -6.38
C PHE A 342 12.60 4.36 -5.37
N PHE A 343 11.89 5.39 -5.84
CA PHE A 343 11.41 6.44 -4.95
C PHE A 343 10.29 6.00 -4.01
N ASN A 344 9.46 5.02 -4.38
CA ASN A 344 8.56 4.37 -3.43
C ASN A 344 9.33 3.55 -2.37
N GLY A 345 10.27 2.70 -2.80
CA GLY A 345 11.00 1.80 -1.90
C GLY A 345 11.88 2.50 -0.86
N ILE A 346 12.28 3.75 -1.11
CA ILE A 346 13.00 4.60 -0.13
C ILE A 346 12.06 5.56 0.65
N GLY A 347 10.74 5.43 0.51
CA GLY A 347 9.77 6.27 1.21
C GLY A 347 9.79 7.74 0.77
N PHE A 348 10.10 8.01 -0.50
CA PHE A 348 10.16 9.36 -1.10
C PHE A 348 9.24 9.49 -2.32
N SER A 349 8.01 8.96 -2.23
CA SER A 349 7.05 8.89 -3.34
C SER A 349 6.73 10.24 -4.04
N ALA A 350 6.95 11.38 -3.39
CA ALA A 350 6.84 12.69 -4.04
C ALA A 350 7.78 12.84 -5.25
N ALA A 351 8.95 12.21 -5.21
CA ALA A 351 9.98 12.28 -6.24
C ALA A 351 9.72 11.39 -7.46
N ARG A 352 8.70 10.52 -7.45
CA ARG A 352 8.35 9.64 -8.58
C ARG A 352 8.14 10.44 -9.87
N ASN A 353 7.26 11.44 -9.78
CA ASN A 353 6.72 12.20 -10.92
C ASN A 353 7.06 13.70 -10.86
N ASN A 354 7.91 14.12 -9.91
CA ASN A 354 8.25 15.53 -9.71
C ASN A 354 9.77 15.67 -9.48
N ASP A 355 10.44 16.39 -10.36
CA ASP A 355 11.87 16.69 -10.23
C ASP A 355 12.16 17.82 -9.23
N ALA A 356 11.20 18.70 -8.95
CA ALA A 356 11.41 19.89 -8.12
C ALA A 356 11.62 19.59 -6.62
N VAL A 357 11.38 18.35 -6.18
CA VAL A 357 11.68 17.89 -4.81
C VAL A 357 13.06 17.23 -4.69
N LEU A 358 13.76 17.02 -5.81
CA LEU A 358 15.08 16.37 -5.81
C LEU A 358 16.21 17.36 -5.55
N ALA A 359 17.28 16.83 -4.94
CA ALA A 359 18.58 17.49 -4.89
C ALA A 359 19.05 17.88 -6.31
N PRO A 360 19.82 18.99 -6.46
CA PRO A 360 20.49 19.31 -7.70
C PRO A 360 21.34 18.13 -8.20
N GLY A 361 20.94 17.55 -9.32
CA GLY A 361 21.50 16.30 -9.85
C GLY A 361 21.28 16.18 -11.36
N PHE A 362 21.50 14.99 -11.89
CA PHE A 362 21.42 14.73 -13.34
C PHE A 362 20.28 13.74 -13.65
N ILE A 363 19.39 14.16 -14.54
CA ILE A 363 18.38 13.29 -15.15
C ILE A 363 18.98 12.67 -16.40
N VAL A 364 19.02 11.35 -16.50
CA VAL A 364 19.60 10.61 -17.64
C VAL A 364 18.56 9.73 -18.35
N ALA A 365 18.73 9.61 -19.67
CA ALA A 365 17.72 9.04 -20.56
C ALA A 365 17.55 7.52 -20.47
N GLY A 366 18.52 6.79 -19.90
CA GLY A 366 18.53 5.33 -19.91
C GLY A 366 19.39 4.72 -18.80
N ASN A 367 19.27 3.40 -18.63
CA ASN A 367 20.03 2.67 -17.63
C ASN A 367 21.53 2.62 -17.97
N LEU A 368 21.89 2.60 -19.26
CA LEU A 368 23.28 2.57 -19.71
C LEU A 368 24.00 3.89 -19.41
N GLU A 369 23.30 5.02 -19.57
CA GLU A 369 23.76 6.36 -19.25
C GLU A 369 23.96 6.53 -17.73
N GLN A 370 23.01 6.02 -16.93
CA GLN A 370 23.12 6.03 -15.46
C GLN A 370 24.31 5.19 -14.98
N VAL A 371 24.47 4.00 -15.56
CA VAL A 371 25.63 3.12 -15.33
C VAL A 371 26.93 3.79 -15.75
N GLY A 372 26.98 4.41 -16.93
CA GLY A 372 28.15 5.13 -17.44
C GLY A 372 28.54 6.33 -16.56
N ALA A 373 27.56 7.07 -16.04
CA ALA A 373 27.80 8.15 -15.09
C ALA A 373 28.44 7.65 -13.79
N VAL A 374 27.86 6.60 -13.19
CA VAL A 374 28.36 6.01 -11.94
C VAL A 374 29.75 5.36 -12.10
N GLN A 375 30.08 4.85 -13.30
CA GLN A 375 31.40 4.32 -13.63
C GLN A 375 32.51 5.39 -13.75
N ASN A 376 32.17 6.64 -14.08
CA ASN A 376 33.16 7.68 -14.41
C ASN A 376 33.34 8.73 -13.30
N ASP A 377 32.60 8.64 -12.19
CA ASP A 377 32.64 9.62 -11.12
C ASP A 377 32.66 8.94 -9.73
N PRO A 378 33.79 9.01 -9.00
CA PRO A 378 33.91 8.45 -7.65
C PRO A 378 32.79 8.85 -6.68
N TYR A 379 32.22 10.05 -6.83
CA TYR A 379 31.22 10.61 -5.93
C TYR A 379 29.78 10.45 -6.41
N ALA A 380 29.55 9.74 -7.51
CA ALA A 380 28.21 9.48 -8.03
C ALA A 380 27.46 8.42 -7.21
N ILE A 381 26.14 8.62 -7.13
CA ILE A 381 25.16 7.62 -6.72
C ILE A 381 24.03 7.57 -7.75
N GLY A 382 23.54 6.38 -8.04
CA GLY A 382 22.37 6.12 -8.87
C GLY A 382 21.68 4.82 -8.43
N TYR A 383 20.80 4.28 -9.27
CA TYR A 383 20.13 2.99 -9.06
C TYR A 383 19.96 2.21 -10.37
N VAL A 384 19.87 0.88 -10.32
CA VAL A 384 19.57 0.02 -11.49
C VAL A 384 18.76 -1.20 -11.08
N SER A 385 18.12 -1.89 -12.03
CA SER A 385 17.65 -3.26 -11.81
C SER A 385 18.83 -4.19 -11.50
N LEU A 386 18.65 -5.18 -10.63
CA LEU A 386 19.64 -6.20 -10.30
C LEU A 386 20.09 -6.97 -11.54
N SER A 387 19.21 -7.17 -12.53
CA SER A 387 19.56 -7.75 -13.84
C SER A 387 20.61 -6.95 -14.64
N THR A 388 20.82 -5.68 -14.28
CA THR A 388 21.81 -4.77 -14.88
C THR A 388 23.09 -4.68 -14.03
N LEU A 389 23.11 -5.22 -12.81
CA LEU A 389 24.23 -5.10 -11.88
C LEU A 389 25.49 -5.79 -12.43
N ASN A 390 26.53 -4.99 -12.71
CA ASN A 390 27.82 -5.49 -13.15
C ASN A 390 28.91 -5.04 -12.16
N THR A 391 29.25 -5.93 -11.22
CA THR A 391 30.28 -5.70 -10.18
C THR A 391 31.69 -5.53 -10.75
N ALA A 392 31.93 -5.95 -12.00
CA ALA A 392 33.17 -5.69 -12.72
C ALA A 392 33.25 -4.26 -13.29
N LEU A 393 32.19 -3.44 -13.19
CA LEU A 393 32.16 -2.05 -13.68
C LEU A 393 31.84 -1.02 -12.57
N PHE A 394 30.86 -1.29 -11.71
CA PHE A 394 30.44 -0.42 -10.61
C PHE A 394 30.08 -1.28 -9.39
N LYS A 395 29.67 -0.67 -8.28
CA LYS A 395 29.35 -1.39 -7.04
C LYS A 395 27.90 -1.19 -6.65
N GLY A 396 27.17 -2.29 -6.47
CA GLY A 396 25.87 -2.32 -5.80
C GLY A 396 26.03 -2.25 -4.29
N LEU A 397 25.21 -1.43 -3.64
CA LEU A 397 25.14 -1.31 -2.18
C LEU A 397 24.18 -2.36 -1.60
N TYR A 398 24.46 -2.77 -0.36
CA TYR A 398 23.51 -3.50 0.45
C TYR A 398 22.39 -2.51 0.85
N PHE A 399 21.15 -2.98 0.92
CA PHE A 399 20.00 -2.18 1.34
C PHE A 399 19.50 -2.71 2.68
N GLU A 400 19.40 -1.83 3.68
CA GLU A 400 19.09 -2.22 5.08
C GLU A 400 19.98 -3.37 5.60
N GLY A 401 21.25 -3.39 5.18
CA GLY A 401 22.22 -4.44 5.54
C GLY A 401 22.11 -5.74 4.72
N VAL A 402 21.12 -5.87 3.83
CA VAL A 402 20.89 -7.06 3.01
C VAL A 402 21.55 -6.92 1.63
N ALA A 403 22.22 -7.97 1.17
CA ALA A 403 22.90 -7.99 -0.13
C ALA A 403 21.89 -8.11 -1.29
N PRO A 404 22.08 -7.41 -2.42
CA PRO A 404 21.22 -7.53 -3.60
C PRO A 404 21.52 -8.83 -4.36
N THR A 405 20.86 -9.92 -3.99
CA THR A 405 20.97 -11.24 -4.64
C THR A 405 19.59 -11.81 -4.93
N GLU A 406 19.46 -12.64 -5.97
CA GLU A 406 18.19 -13.28 -6.34
C GLU A 406 17.62 -14.12 -5.17
N GLU A 407 18.47 -14.80 -4.40
CA GLU A 407 18.11 -15.53 -3.18
C GLU A 407 17.47 -14.62 -2.12
N ASN A 408 18.08 -13.46 -1.83
CA ASN A 408 17.55 -12.50 -0.87
C ASN A 408 16.26 -11.83 -1.38
N VAL A 409 16.07 -11.75 -2.70
CA VAL A 409 14.85 -11.18 -3.31
C VAL A 409 13.70 -12.19 -3.27
N LEU A 410 13.95 -13.45 -3.63
CA LEU A 410 12.95 -14.53 -3.59
C LEU A 410 12.52 -14.89 -2.17
N SER A 411 13.43 -14.82 -1.20
CA SER A 411 13.11 -14.98 0.23
C SER A 411 12.44 -13.75 0.86
N GLY A 412 12.33 -12.63 0.14
CA GLY A 412 11.78 -11.37 0.64
C GLY A 412 12.68 -10.62 1.63
N ALA A 413 13.93 -11.04 1.83
CA ALA A 413 14.88 -10.33 2.68
C ALA A 413 15.32 -8.98 2.08
N TYR A 414 15.45 -8.88 0.75
CA TYR A 414 15.85 -7.65 0.06
C TYR A 414 14.63 -6.78 -0.28
N GLN A 415 14.35 -5.80 0.59
CA GLN A 415 13.12 -5.01 0.55
C GLN A 415 13.03 -3.96 -0.56
N LEU A 416 14.15 -3.55 -1.18
CA LEU A 416 14.12 -2.61 -2.32
C LEU A 416 13.84 -3.37 -3.62
N SER A 417 12.64 -3.94 -3.71
CA SER A 417 12.15 -4.71 -4.86
C SER A 417 10.78 -4.23 -5.34
N ARG A 418 10.40 -4.63 -6.56
CA ARG A 418 9.10 -4.39 -7.18
C ARG A 418 8.64 -5.65 -7.90
N ARG A 419 7.33 -5.84 -8.00
CA ARG A 419 6.75 -6.94 -8.76
C ARG A 419 6.49 -6.50 -10.20
N PHE A 420 6.76 -7.41 -11.13
CA PHE A 420 6.25 -7.34 -12.48
C PHE A 420 4.97 -8.19 -12.51
N ASN A 421 3.85 -7.53 -12.67
CA ASN A 421 2.51 -8.11 -12.61
C ASN A 421 1.90 -8.20 -14.01
N TYR A 422 0.91 -9.08 -14.18
CA TYR A 422 0.07 -9.17 -15.38
C TYR A 422 -1.42 -9.03 -15.01
N MET A 423 -2.22 -8.64 -16.01
CA MET A 423 -3.68 -8.61 -16.00
C MET A 423 -4.18 -9.14 -17.35
N LEU A 424 -5.19 -10.00 -17.33
CA LEU A 424 -5.93 -10.39 -18.53
C LEU A 424 -7.11 -9.45 -18.79
N ARG A 425 -7.58 -9.47 -20.04
CA ARG A 425 -8.89 -8.94 -20.37
C ARG A 425 -10.01 -9.69 -19.64
N ASP A 426 -11.07 -8.99 -19.26
CA ASP A 426 -12.31 -9.58 -18.73
C ASP A 426 -13.35 -9.84 -19.85
N ASP A 427 -13.67 -8.86 -20.70
CA ASP A 427 -14.64 -9.03 -21.80
C ASP A 427 -14.02 -9.35 -23.16
N TYR A 428 -13.86 -10.64 -23.51
CA TYR A 428 -13.43 -11.06 -24.85
C TYR A 428 -14.52 -10.95 -25.93
N SER A 429 -15.79 -10.65 -25.60
CA SER A 429 -16.90 -10.63 -26.58
C SER A 429 -16.69 -9.60 -27.70
N VAL A 430 -15.88 -8.57 -27.44
CA VAL A 430 -15.44 -7.57 -28.42
C VAL A 430 -14.74 -8.16 -29.66
N TYR A 431 -14.23 -9.41 -29.57
CA TYR A 431 -13.62 -10.15 -30.69
C TYR A 431 -14.61 -11.02 -31.48
N GLY A 432 -15.90 -11.01 -31.14
CA GLY A 432 -16.95 -11.69 -31.87
C GLY A 432 -16.73 -13.21 -31.97
N ALA A 433 -16.59 -13.74 -33.18
CA ALA A 433 -16.44 -15.18 -33.41
C ALA A 433 -15.15 -15.77 -32.80
N ASP A 434 -14.09 -14.96 -32.67
CA ASP A 434 -12.79 -15.40 -32.17
C ASP A 434 -12.63 -15.23 -30.66
N ALA A 435 -13.66 -14.69 -29.96
CA ALA A 435 -13.62 -14.38 -28.52
C ALA A 435 -13.10 -15.54 -27.66
N ALA A 436 -13.71 -16.72 -27.80
CA ALA A 436 -13.33 -17.91 -27.03
C ALA A 436 -11.92 -18.42 -27.36
N ALA A 437 -11.42 -18.19 -28.58
CA ALA A 437 -10.04 -18.55 -28.96
C ALA A 437 -9.03 -17.60 -28.30
N TYR A 438 -9.30 -16.28 -28.32
CA TYR A 438 -8.44 -15.29 -27.69
C TYR A 438 -8.40 -15.40 -26.15
N GLU A 439 -9.53 -15.70 -25.52
CA GLU A 439 -9.59 -16.00 -24.08
C GLU A 439 -8.72 -17.22 -23.76
N ALA A 440 -8.92 -18.34 -24.47
CA ALA A 440 -8.16 -19.57 -24.26
C ALA A 440 -6.65 -19.40 -24.51
N ILE A 441 -6.24 -18.61 -25.52
CA ILE A 441 -4.83 -18.28 -25.79
C ILE A 441 -4.24 -17.42 -24.66
N SER A 442 -5.01 -16.45 -24.14
CA SER A 442 -4.57 -15.59 -23.03
C SER A 442 -4.34 -16.38 -21.74
N LEU A 443 -5.25 -17.30 -21.43
CA LEU A 443 -5.10 -18.26 -20.32
C LEU A 443 -3.89 -19.19 -20.52
N ALA A 444 -3.72 -19.72 -21.74
CA ALA A 444 -2.57 -20.58 -22.06
C ALA A 444 -1.22 -19.84 -21.98
N PHE A 445 -1.18 -18.55 -22.31
CA PHE A 445 0.03 -17.73 -22.17
C PHE A 445 0.40 -17.52 -20.70
N VAL A 446 -0.58 -17.28 -19.83
CA VAL A 446 -0.37 -17.20 -18.37
C VAL A 446 0.10 -18.55 -17.81
N ALA A 447 -0.48 -19.66 -18.26
CA ALA A 447 -0.02 -20.98 -17.85
C ALA A 447 1.41 -21.27 -18.34
N TYR A 448 1.74 -20.87 -19.57
CA TYR A 448 3.09 -20.99 -20.11
C TYR A 448 4.12 -20.13 -19.34
N MET A 449 3.78 -18.89 -18.93
CA MET A 449 4.65 -18.07 -18.06
C MET A 449 5.06 -18.79 -16.77
N ASN A 450 4.20 -19.67 -16.25
CA ASN A 450 4.43 -20.45 -15.04
C ASN A 450 4.98 -21.88 -15.31
N SER A 451 5.25 -22.24 -16.56
CA SER A 451 5.91 -23.52 -16.91
C SER A 451 7.41 -23.43 -16.68
N THR A 452 8.09 -24.59 -16.60
CA THR A 452 9.56 -24.67 -16.48
C THR A 452 10.26 -23.87 -17.59
N GLU A 453 9.75 -23.94 -18.82
CA GLU A 453 10.26 -23.22 -19.99
C GLU A 453 9.96 -21.72 -19.92
N GLY A 454 8.74 -21.31 -19.58
CA GLY A 454 8.39 -19.90 -19.44
C GLY A 454 9.20 -19.21 -18.35
N LEU A 455 9.33 -19.83 -17.18
CA LEU A 455 10.17 -19.34 -16.09
C LEU A 455 11.64 -19.20 -16.51
N ALA A 456 12.17 -20.15 -17.31
CA ALA A 456 13.52 -20.05 -17.85
C ALA A 456 13.68 -18.87 -18.84
N GLN A 457 12.69 -18.60 -19.70
CA GLN A 457 12.69 -17.42 -20.58
C GLN A 457 12.60 -16.11 -19.78
N ILE A 458 11.78 -16.06 -18.73
CA ILE A 458 11.65 -14.90 -17.83
C ILE A 458 12.98 -14.62 -17.11
N ALA A 459 13.62 -15.66 -16.58
CA ALA A 459 14.94 -15.56 -15.96
C ALA A 459 16.01 -15.09 -16.95
N GLN A 460 16.04 -15.63 -18.17
CA GLN A 460 16.96 -15.19 -19.23
C GLN A 460 16.75 -13.72 -19.63
N ALA A 461 15.51 -13.24 -19.60
CA ALA A 461 15.18 -11.84 -19.81
C ALA A 461 15.57 -10.92 -18.62
N GLY A 462 15.86 -11.48 -17.45
CA GLY A 462 16.30 -10.77 -16.24
C GLY A 462 15.21 -10.56 -15.19
N GLY A 463 14.08 -11.25 -15.29
CA GLY A 463 13.09 -11.32 -14.21
C GLY A 463 13.48 -12.39 -13.17
N ILE A 464 13.39 -12.05 -11.89
CA ILE A 464 13.76 -12.97 -10.79
C ILE A 464 12.55 -13.86 -10.48
N VAL A 465 12.73 -15.18 -10.63
CA VAL A 465 11.69 -16.21 -10.49
C VAL A 465 12.23 -17.49 -9.82
N ASP A 466 11.36 -18.24 -9.14
CA ASP A 466 11.69 -19.57 -8.66
C ASP A 466 11.58 -20.59 -9.80
N LEU A 467 12.73 -20.94 -10.38
CA LEU A 467 12.85 -21.94 -11.46
C LEU A 467 12.41 -23.36 -11.06
N THR A 468 12.21 -23.64 -9.77
CA THR A 468 11.75 -24.95 -9.28
C THR A 468 10.23 -25.08 -9.17
N SER A 469 9.50 -23.97 -9.29
CA SER A 469 8.04 -23.90 -9.10
C SER A 469 7.21 -24.44 -10.28
N GLY A 470 7.73 -24.31 -11.51
CA GLY A 470 6.98 -24.63 -12.73
C GLY A 470 7.04 -26.10 -13.16
N GLN A 471 5.95 -26.58 -13.77
CA GLN A 471 5.89 -27.88 -14.45
C GLN A 471 6.30 -27.77 -15.93
N PRO A 472 6.80 -28.85 -16.57
CA PRO A 472 7.12 -28.84 -17.99
C PRO A 472 5.90 -28.46 -18.85
N TRP A 473 6.10 -27.63 -19.87
CA TRP A 473 5.00 -27.10 -20.69
C TRP A 473 4.18 -28.21 -21.34
N GLU A 474 4.79 -29.32 -21.75
CA GLU A 474 4.05 -30.43 -22.36
C GLU A 474 3.04 -31.09 -21.39
N THR A 475 3.25 -30.97 -20.08
CA THR A 475 2.26 -31.37 -19.07
C THR A 475 1.16 -30.32 -18.96
N VAL A 476 1.53 -29.04 -18.83
CA VAL A 476 0.59 -27.91 -18.68
C VAL A 476 -0.31 -27.73 -19.91
N ARG A 477 0.24 -27.92 -21.11
CA ARG A 477 -0.42 -27.77 -22.42
C ARG A 477 -1.63 -28.70 -22.61
N LEU A 478 -1.74 -29.78 -21.82
CA LEU A 478 -2.88 -30.69 -21.88
C LEU A 478 -4.19 -30.01 -21.46
N ASP A 479 -4.13 -29.03 -20.55
CA ASP A 479 -5.28 -28.24 -20.11
C ASP A 479 -5.60 -27.07 -21.07
N HIS A 480 -4.78 -26.87 -22.11
CA HIS A 480 -4.90 -25.79 -23.10
C HIS A 480 -5.03 -26.34 -24.54
N PRO A 481 -6.14 -27.00 -24.89
CA PRO A 481 -6.31 -27.64 -26.21
C PRO A 481 -6.23 -26.66 -27.39
N ILE A 482 -6.49 -25.36 -27.17
CA ILE A 482 -6.29 -24.30 -28.18
C ILE A 482 -4.85 -24.27 -28.73
N CYS A 483 -3.84 -24.63 -27.92
CA CYS A 483 -2.44 -24.69 -28.34
C CYS A 483 -2.11 -25.93 -29.21
N GLN A 484 -3.10 -26.77 -29.52
CA GLN A 484 -2.98 -27.88 -30.46
C GLN A 484 -3.58 -27.57 -31.84
N LEU A 485 -4.26 -26.42 -31.98
CA LEU A 485 -4.86 -25.95 -33.23
C LEU A 485 -3.88 -25.08 -34.02
N ASP A 486 -4.22 -24.79 -35.28
CA ASP A 486 -3.55 -23.75 -36.06
C ASP A 486 -4.15 -22.38 -35.69
N ASN A 487 -3.36 -21.58 -34.98
CA ASN A 487 -3.72 -20.25 -34.52
C ASN A 487 -3.00 -19.16 -35.34
N SER A 488 -2.34 -19.50 -36.46
CA SER A 488 -1.49 -18.58 -37.22
C SER A 488 -2.23 -17.40 -37.88
N SER A 489 -3.56 -17.44 -37.94
CA SER A 489 -4.41 -16.33 -38.36
C SER A 489 -4.78 -15.36 -37.23
N LEU A 490 -4.52 -15.70 -35.96
CA LEU A 490 -4.92 -14.92 -34.79
C LEU A 490 -3.77 -14.01 -34.33
N THR A 491 -4.08 -12.73 -34.10
CA THR A 491 -3.14 -11.74 -33.58
C THR A 491 -3.33 -11.58 -32.07
N PHE A 492 -2.37 -12.07 -31.29
CA PHE A 492 -2.38 -12.02 -29.83
C PHE A 492 -1.72 -10.74 -29.33
N LYS A 493 -2.54 -9.78 -28.90
CA LYS A 493 -2.08 -8.45 -28.48
C LYS A 493 -1.63 -8.43 -27.02
N ILE A 494 -0.40 -8.00 -26.78
CA ILE A 494 0.28 -7.95 -25.48
C ILE A 494 0.80 -6.53 -25.27
N GLY A 495 0.77 -5.98 -24.06
CA GLY A 495 1.27 -4.63 -23.83
C GLY A 495 1.40 -4.21 -22.38
N GLY A 496 1.41 -2.90 -22.13
CA GLY A 496 1.55 -2.31 -20.81
C GLY A 496 2.95 -1.75 -20.57
N SER A 497 3.67 -2.23 -19.55
CA SER A 497 4.89 -1.62 -19.03
C SER A 497 6.14 -1.84 -19.89
N ASP A 498 6.80 -0.73 -20.24
CA ASP A 498 8.15 -0.64 -20.81
C ASP A 498 9.19 -1.51 -20.06
N SER A 499 9.13 -1.51 -18.72
CA SER A 499 10.04 -2.28 -17.86
C SER A 499 9.87 -3.79 -17.99
N VAL A 500 8.74 -4.26 -18.54
CA VAL A 500 8.42 -5.68 -18.75
C VAL A 500 8.53 -6.08 -20.23
N GLU A 501 8.66 -5.12 -21.15
CA GLU A 501 8.76 -5.36 -22.61
C GLU A 501 9.81 -6.42 -22.97
N LYS A 502 11.02 -6.33 -22.38
CA LYS A 502 12.09 -7.30 -22.64
C LYS A 502 11.67 -8.74 -22.26
N ILE A 503 10.93 -8.92 -21.17
CA ILE A 503 10.39 -10.23 -20.79
C ILE A 503 9.33 -10.66 -21.80
N ALA A 504 8.32 -9.82 -22.03
CA ALA A 504 7.19 -10.11 -22.92
C ALA A 504 7.65 -10.51 -24.34
N THR A 505 8.61 -9.77 -24.91
CA THR A 505 9.18 -10.02 -26.24
C THR A 505 10.17 -11.19 -26.29
N THR A 506 10.75 -11.60 -25.15
CA THR A 506 11.56 -12.83 -25.06
C THR A 506 10.67 -14.07 -25.01
N ILE A 507 9.58 -14.05 -24.22
CA ILE A 507 8.75 -15.24 -24.03
C ILE A 507 7.75 -15.49 -25.17
N SER A 508 7.20 -14.43 -25.78
CA SER A 508 6.09 -14.57 -26.73
C SER A 508 6.42 -15.38 -28.00
N PRO A 509 7.66 -15.35 -28.56
CA PRO A 509 8.00 -16.19 -29.71
C PRO A 509 8.09 -17.69 -29.38
N ASP A 510 8.59 -18.06 -28.19
CA ASP A 510 8.66 -19.47 -27.77
C ASP A 510 7.25 -20.01 -27.43
N PHE A 511 6.40 -19.19 -26.81
CA PHE A 511 4.98 -19.49 -26.66
C PHE A 511 4.26 -19.64 -28.01
N SER A 512 4.46 -18.71 -28.95
CA SER A 512 3.87 -18.75 -30.29
C SER A 512 4.12 -20.09 -30.98
N ALA A 513 5.40 -20.52 -31.04
CA ALA A 513 5.80 -21.80 -31.62
C ALA A 513 5.19 -23.03 -30.92
N LYS A 514 4.77 -22.89 -29.65
CA LYS A 514 4.17 -23.96 -28.83
C LYS A 514 2.64 -23.88 -28.71
N CYS A 515 2.01 -22.81 -29.22
CA CYS A 515 0.58 -22.57 -29.17
C CYS A 515 0.01 -22.23 -30.55
N GLY A 516 0.27 -23.09 -31.54
CA GLY A 516 -0.35 -23.01 -32.87
C GLY A 516 0.19 -21.90 -33.78
N ASN A 517 1.38 -21.36 -33.52
CA ASN A 517 1.97 -20.22 -34.25
C ASN A 517 1.15 -18.92 -34.19
N VAL A 518 0.39 -18.72 -33.11
CA VAL A 518 -0.33 -17.44 -32.86
C VAL A 518 0.62 -16.24 -32.97
N VAL A 519 0.20 -15.15 -33.61
CA VAL A 519 1.09 -14.02 -33.94
C VAL A 519 1.09 -13.00 -32.81
N PRO A 520 2.19 -12.82 -32.03
CA PRO A 520 2.23 -11.82 -30.98
C PRO A 520 2.40 -10.40 -31.55
N GLU A 521 1.59 -9.46 -31.07
CA GLU A 521 1.71 -8.03 -31.34
C GLU A 521 1.96 -7.30 -30.00
N HIS A 522 2.92 -6.37 -29.96
CA HIS A 522 3.39 -5.75 -28.71
C HIS A 522 3.14 -4.23 -28.68
N ASN A 523 2.59 -3.71 -27.58
CA ASN A 523 2.46 -2.27 -27.30
C ASN A 523 2.80 -1.95 -25.83
N HIS A 524 4.09 -1.75 -25.55
CA HIS A 524 4.59 -1.43 -24.21
C HIS A 524 4.89 0.07 -24.09
N THR A 525 3.99 0.80 -23.43
CA THR A 525 4.00 2.27 -23.33
C THR A 525 3.75 2.82 -21.93
N GLY A 526 3.53 1.98 -20.92
CA GLY A 526 3.41 2.36 -19.51
C GLY A 526 2.55 1.40 -18.69
N SER A 527 2.86 1.24 -17.40
CA SER A 527 2.18 0.28 -16.52
C SER A 527 0.67 0.50 -16.37
N SER A 528 0.17 1.74 -16.45
CA SER A 528 -1.27 2.03 -16.46
C SER A 528 -1.98 1.56 -17.74
N ASN A 529 -1.26 1.45 -18.86
CA ASN A 529 -1.85 0.98 -20.12
C ASN A 529 -2.17 -0.53 -20.07
N ALA A 530 -1.65 -1.26 -19.08
CA ALA A 530 -2.11 -2.62 -18.80
C ALA A 530 -3.62 -2.65 -18.52
N PHE A 531 -4.09 -1.90 -17.52
CA PHE A 531 -5.53 -1.79 -17.23
C PHE A 531 -6.29 -1.08 -18.35
N ARG A 532 -5.80 0.09 -18.81
CA ARG A 532 -6.53 0.89 -19.81
C ARG A 532 -6.79 0.10 -21.10
N GLY A 533 -5.81 -0.70 -21.52
CA GLY A 533 -5.85 -1.49 -22.74
C GLY A 533 -6.56 -2.85 -22.62
N THR A 534 -6.58 -3.47 -21.44
CA THR A 534 -7.39 -4.68 -21.21
C THR A 534 -8.86 -4.33 -20.95
N ASN A 535 -9.09 -3.54 -19.90
CA ASN A 535 -10.37 -3.44 -19.16
C ASN A 535 -10.77 -1.99 -18.79
N GLY A 536 -10.16 -0.98 -19.43
CA GLY A 536 -10.37 0.43 -19.13
C GLY A 536 -10.80 1.25 -20.35
N ASP A 537 -10.49 2.55 -20.33
CA ASP A 537 -10.96 3.55 -21.32
C ASP A 537 -10.46 3.31 -22.75
N ALA A 538 -9.37 2.55 -22.93
CA ALA A 538 -8.74 2.25 -24.22
C ALA A 538 -8.85 0.77 -24.61
N SER A 539 -9.80 0.04 -24.03
CA SER A 539 -9.97 -1.41 -24.22
C SER A 539 -10.61 -1.80 -25.57
N GLY A 540 -11.37 -0.89 -26.21
CA GLY A 540 -12.11 -1.16 -27.43
C GLY A 540 -11.22 -1.60 -28.60
N ILE A 541 -11.65 -2.62 -29.36
CA ILE A 541 -10.83 -3.36 -30.35
C ILE A 541 -10.09 -2.51 -31.41
N GLY A 542 -10.60 -1.32 -31.73
CA GLY A 542 -10.01 -0.38 -32.69
C GLY A 542 -8.97 0.59 -32.09
N ASP A 543 -8.79 0.61 -30.76
CA ASP A 543 -7.77 1.41 -30.10
C ASP A 543 -6.38 0.75 -30.25
N ALA A 544 -5.35 1.57 -30.42
CA ALA A 544 -3.96 1.10 -30.49
C ALA A 544 -3.49 0.47 -29.18
N LEU A 545 -4.04 0.88 -28.03
CA LEU A 545 -3.74 0.34 -26.70
C LEU A 545 -4.54 -0.92 -26.36
N SER A 546 -5.52 -1.34 -27.17
CA SER A 546 -6.34 -2.52 -26.88
C SER A 546 -5.51 -3.81 -26.91
N ILE A 547 -5.38 -4.47 -25.76
CA ILE A 547 -4.50 -5.63 -25.53
C ILE A 547 -5.19 -6.71 -24.70
N MET A 548 -4.84 -7.98 -24.94
CA MET A 548 -5.40 -9.13 -24.24
C MET A 548 -4.65 -9.46 -22.95
N VAL A 549 -3.34 -9.18 -22.91
CA VAL A 549 -2.48 -9.33 -21.73
C VAL A 549 -1.75 -8.01 -21.47
N GLY A 550 -2.04 -7.39 -20.33
CA GLY A 550 -1.40 -6.17 -19.87
C GLY A 550 -0.39 -6.43 -18.76
N PHE A 551 0.84 -5.94 -18.91
CA PHE A 551 1.90 -6.04 -17.91
C PHE A 551 2.11 -4.72 -17.16
N SER A 552 2.35 -4.79 -15.85
CA SER A 552 2.61 -3.64 -14.97
C SER A 552 3.91 -3.86 -14.21
N SER A 553 4.77 -2.84 -14.09
CA SER A 553 5.98 -2.89 -13.25
C SER A 553 5.76 -2.40 -11.81
N ARG A 554 4.51 -2.43 -11.36
CA ARG A 554 4.03 -2.06 -10.02
C ARG A 554 2.76 -2.86 -9.69
N GLU A 555 2.33 -2.83 -8.44
CA GLU A 555 0.96 -3.25 -8.09
C GLU A 555 -0.08 -2.44 -8.86
N PHE A 556 -1.19 -3.08 -9.23
CA PHE A 556 -2.36 -2.39 -9.77
C PHE A 556 -3.00 -1.52 -8.67
N THR A 557 -3.45 -0.31 -9.03
CA THR A 557 -4.14 0.55 -8.07
C THR A 557 -5.56 0.02 -7.82
N PRO A 558 -6.20 0.34 -6.68
CA PRO A 558 -7.59 -0.04 -6.44
C PRO A 558 -8.53 0.34 -7.60
N SER A 559 -8.35 1.53 -8.19
CA SER A 559 -9.12 1.97 -9.36
C SER A 559 -8.92 1.18 -10.66
N GLU A 560 -7.78 0.52 -10.84
CA GLU A 560 -7.51 -0.40 -11.98
C GLU A 560 -8.11 -1.79 -11.74
N LEU A 561 -8.57 -2.03 -10.51
CA LEU A 561 -9.11 -3.28 -10.02
C LEU A 561 -10.65 -3.20 -9.85
N THR A 562 -11.21 -2.03 -9.52
CA THR A 562 -12.62 -1.85 -9.11
C THR A 562 -13.53 -1.05 -10.06
N PRO A 563 -13.39 -1.01 -11.40
CA PRO A 563 -14.26 -0.15 -12.22
C PRO A 563 -15.76 -0.45 -12.03
N ASP A 564 -16.11 -1.69 -11.70
CA ASP A 564 -17.49 -2.15 -11.52
C ASP A 564 -17.93 -2.27 -10.04
N ARG A 565 -17.08 -1.91 -9.07
CA ARG A 565 -17.37 -2.09 -7.63
C ARG A 565 -17.48 -0.78 -6.88
N ILE A 566 -18.67 -0.52 -6.36
CA ILE A 566 -18.93 0.62 -5.49
C ILE A 566 -18.28 0.36 -4.12
N THR A 567 -17.15 1.02 -3.90
CA THR A 567 -16.40 1.03 -2.65
C THR A 567 -16.08 2.47 -2.24
N GLY A 568 -15.76 2.70 -0.97
CA GLY A 568 -15.34 4.01 -0.51
C GLY A 568 -14.91 4.02 0.96
N VAL A 569 -14.60 5.20 1.48
CA VAL A 569 -14.20 5.40 2.89
C VAL A 569 -15.41 5.92 3.67
N VAL A 570 -15.69 5.31 4.82
CA VAL A 570 -16.70 5.74 5.80
C VAL A 570 -16.09 6.74 6.79
N ALA A 571 -14.90 6.44 7.29
CA ALA A 571 -14.19 7.22 8.30
C ALA A 571 -12.70 6.86 8.33
N ILE A 572 -11.91 7.65 9.04
CA ILE A 572 -10.55 7.31 9.45
C ILE A 572 -10.57 6.94 10.95
N ASP A 573 -9.77 5.95 11.36
CA ASP A 573 -9.48 5.62 12.75
C ASP A 573 -7.99 5.80 13.00
N ALA A 574 -7.65 6.74 13.89
CA ALA A 574 -6.28 6.98 14.30
C ALA A 574 -5.95 6.08 15.49
N ILE A 575 -4.80 5.40 15.45
CA ILE A 575 -4.35 4.54 16.52
C ILE A 575 -3.20 5.24 17.22
N VAL A 576 -3.31 5.32 18.54
CA VAL A 576 -2.41 6.09 19.40
C VAL A 576 -1.63 5.12 20.27
N ALA A 577 -0.30 5.13 20.18
CA ALA A 577 0.54 4.46 21.16
C ALA A 577 0.38 5.16 22.52
N ILE A 578 0.14 4.41 23.59
CA ILE A 578 -0.13 4.93 24.93
C ILE A 578 0.84 4.36 25.96
N VAL A 579 1.16 5.18 26.96
CA VAL A 579 2.01 4.85 28.11
C VAL A 579 1.36 5.31 29.41
N HIS A 580 1.86 4.81 30.54
CA HIS A 580 1.39 5.24 31.86
C HIS A 580 1.49 6.77 32.03
N LYS A 581 0.61 7.35 32.85
CA LYS A 581 0.54 8.82 33.05
C LYS A 581 1.85 9.44 33.52
N ASP A 582 2.59 8.71 34.34
CA ASP A 582 3.87 9.15 34.93
C ASP A 582 5.08 8.78 34.08
N ASN A 583 4.88 8.22 32.88
CA ASN A 583 5.96 7.95 31.93
C ASN A 583 6.33 9.24 31.17
N PRO A 584 7.61 9.67 31.17
CA PRO A 584 8.03 10.95 30.62
C PRO A 584 8.15 10.99 29.09
N TYR A 585 8.00 9.86 28.40
CA TYR A 585 8.04 9.83 26.94
C TYR A 585 6.75 10.41 26.34
N ILE A 586 6.91 11.32 25.35
CA ILE A 586 5.80 12.05 24.70
C ILE A 586 5.70 11.82 23.19
N SER A 587 6.69 11.15 22.59
CA SER A 587 6.77 10.89 21.15
C SER A 587 7.47 9.56 20.90
N VAL A 588 7.10 8.92 19.79
CA VAL A 588 7.71 7.68 19.31
C VAL A 588 7.72 7.68 17.77
N THR A 589 8.52 6.82 17.16
CA THR A 589 8.54 6.61 15.71
C THR A 589 8.07 5.21 15.33
N ALA A 590 7.71 5.02 14.07
CA ALA A 590 7.41 3.69 13.51
C ALA A 590 8.48 2.66 13.92
N TYR A 591 9.74 2.97 13.60
CA TYR A 591 10.93 2.15 13.84
C TYR A 591 11.10 1.78 15.32
N VAL A 592 10.92 2.74 16.23
CA VAL A 592 11.03 2.50 17.67
C VAL A 592 9.92 1.55 18.14
N LEU A 593 8.67 1.76 17.72
CA LEU A 593 7.57 0.85 18.05
C LEU A 593 7.83 -0.56 17.49
N THR A 594 8.30 -0.70 16.24
CA THR A 594 8.66 -2.01 15.67
C THR A 594 9.65 -2.75 16.58
N ARG A 595 10.71 -2.06 17.05
CA ARG A 595 11.77 -2.68 17.83
C ARG A 595 11.37 -2.99 19.27
N ILE A 596 10.55 -2.15 19.90
CA ILE A 596 9.91 -2.45 21.19
C ILE A 596 9.03 -3.71 21.05
N TYR A 597 8.15 -3.76 20.06
CA TYR A 597 7.22 -4.88 19.86
C TYR A 597 7.90 -6.16 19.36
N LYS A 598 9.14 -6.10 18.85
CA LYS A 598 10.02 -7.28 18.59
C LYS A 598 10.86 -7.72 19.79
N GLY A 599 11.01 -6.88 20.82
CA GLY A 599 11.91 -7.13 21.95
C GLY A 599 13.38 -6.85 21.64
N GLU A 600 13.66 -6.09 20.58
CA GLU A 600 15.01 -5.58 20.24
C GLU A 600 15.39 -4.33 21.04
N VAL A 601 14.40 -3.70 21.69
CA VAL A 601 14.53 -2.59 22.63
C VAL A 601 13.78 -3.05 23.88
N THR A 602 14.50 -3.21 24.99
CA THR A 602 13.95 -3.86 26.20
C THR A 602 13.83 -2.91 27.38
N ASN A 603 14.55 -1.80 27.38
CA ASN A 603 14.60 -0.86 28.50
C ASN A 603 14.30 0.57 28.04
N TRP A 604 13.68 1.38 28.89
CA TRP A 604 13.34 2.76 28.55
C TRP A 604 14.57 3.65 28.31
N SER A 605 15.75 3.25 28.77
CA SER A 605 17.07 3.85 28.51
C SER A 605 17.56 3.68 27.08
N ASP A 606 17.03 2.70 26.36
CA ASP A 606 17.45 2.39 24.98
C ASP A 606 16.83 3.37 23.95
N LEU A 607 15.98 4.29 24.43
CA LEU A 607 15.22 5.27 23.65
C LEU A 607 15.76 6.71 23.76
N SER A 608 16.81 6.94 24.55
CA SER A 608 17.37 8.26 24.88
C SER A 608 18.72 8.53 24.24
#